data_AF-A0A8T4UXJ0-F1
#
_entry.id   AF-A0A8T4UXJ0-F1
#
_cell.length_a   1.000
_cell.length_b   1.000
_cell.length_c   1.000
_cell.angle_alpha   90.00
_cell.angle_beta   90.00
_cell.angle_gamma   90.00
#
_symmetry.space_group_name_H-M   'P 1'
#
loop_
_entity.id
_entity.type
_entity.pdbx_description
1 polymer ?
#
loop_
_entity_poly.entity_id
_entity_poly.type
_entity_poly.pdbx_seq_one_letter_code
_entity_poly.pdbx_strand_id
1 'polypeptide(L)'
;TITNGISVYDFRHSSACYWLLRYKSESALKYRFGWKKSDMIFYYTELLGMKDTIQEEDLYIDTSKPLLEKQLQTKCNEIDLLQEQLKSQDKHLREIMDIVKALQLERVIESKKSL
;
A
#
# COMPACT_ATOMS: atom_id res chain seq x y z
N THR A 1 -8.70 -18.58 28.45
CA THR A 1 -8.47 -20.03 28.26
C THR A 1 -8.65 -20.31 26.79
N ILE A 2 -7.59 -20.72 26.09
CA ILE A 2 -7.77 -21.16 24.69
C ILE A 2 -8.52 -22.50 24.78
N THR A 3 -9.75 -22.51 24.29
CA THR A 3 -10.59 -23.71 24.20
C THR A 3 -10.04 -24.56 23.06
N ASN A 4 -9.01 -25.37 23.35
CA ASN A 4 -8.38 -26.31 22.42
C ASN A 4 -9.30 -27.54 22.18
N GLY A 5 -10.53 -27.31 21.74
CA GLY A 5 -11.52 -28.35 21.46
C GLY A 5 -12.10 -28.20 20.07
N ILE A 6 -12.66 -29.29 19.54
CA ILE A 6 -13.40 -29.29 18.27
C ILE A 6 -14.63 -28.38 18.43
N SER A 7 -14.71 -27.38 17.56
CA SER A 7 -15.81 -26.43 17.48
C SER A 7 -16.79 -26.82 16.36
N VAL A 8 -17.96 -26.19 16.36
CA VAL A 8 -18.94 -26.31 15.26
C VAL A 8 -18.35 -25.82 13.93
N TYR A 9 -17.36 -24.91 13.96
CA TYR A 9 -16.70 -24.44 12.76
C TYR A 9 -15.86 -25.54 12.09
N ASP A 10 -15.21 -26.41 12.87
CA ASP A 10 -14.43 -27.53 12.35
C ASP A 10 -15.32 -28.53 11.59
N PHE A 11 -16.53 -28.79 12.10
CA PHE A 11 -17.52 -29.62 11.40
C PHE A 11 -18.01 -28.97 10.11
N ARG A 12 -18.22 -27.65 10.11
CA ARG A 12 -18.63 -26.92 8.91
C ARG A 12 -17.53 -26.92 7.85
N HIS A 13 -16.28 -26.74 8.25
CA HIS A 13 -15.10 -26.83 7.39
C HIS A 13 -14.97 -28.23 6.77
N SER A 14 -14.92 -29.28 7.60
CA SER A 14 -14.79 -30.67 7.14
C SER A 14 -15.93 -31.06 6.17
N SER A 15 -17.16 -30.66 6.48
CA SER A 15 -18.32 -30.89 5.62
C SER A 15 -18.20 -30.15 4.29
N ALA A 16 -17.78 -28.88 4.31
CA ALA A 16 -17.59 -28.09 3.09
C ALA A 16 -16.57 -28.73 2.15
N CYS A 17 -15.41 -29.15 2.68
CA CYS A 17 -14.36 -29.83 1.91
C CYS A 17 -14.88 -31.15 1.30
N TYR A 18 -15.63 -31.94 2.08
CA TYR A 18 -16.21 -33.20 1.58
C TYR A 18 -17.22 -32.98 0.45
N TRP A 19 -18.10 -31.98 0.58
CA TRP A 19 -19.17 -31.74 -0.38
C TRP A 19 -18.73 -30.95 -1.62
N LEU A 20 -17.65 -30.17 -1.54
CA LEU A 20 -17.15 -29.37 -2.67
C LEU A 20 -16.96 -30.23 -3.93
N LEU A 21 -16.28 -31.37 -3.81
CA LEU A 21 -15.99 -32.28 -4.93
C LEU A 21 -17.24 -32.99 -5.48
N ARG A 22 -18.37 -32.93 -4.77
CA ARG A 22 -19.60 -33.68 -5.08
C ARG A 22 -20.69 -32.82 -5.69
N TYR A 23 -20.61 -31.50 -5.50
CA TYR A 23 -21.56 -30.56 -6.10
C TYR A 23 -21.03 -30.03 -7.43
N LYS A 24 -21.84 -30.16 -8.48
CA LYS A 24 -21.49 -29.65 -9.83
C LYS A 24 -21.58 -28.13 -9.95
N SER A 25 -22.26 -27.46 -9.03
CA SER A 25 -22.46 -26.01 -9.06
C SER A 25 -22.23 -25.39 -7.69
N GLU A 26 -21.54 -24.24 -7.68
CA GLU A 26 -21.35 -23.44 -6.47
C GLU A 26 -22.68 -23.02 -5.85
N SER A 27 -23.68 -22.69 -6.67
CA SER A 27 -25.00 -22.27 -6.19
C SER A 27 -25.70 -23.37 -5.36
N ALA A 28 -25.54 -24.64 -5.73
CA ALA A 28 -26.12 -25.75 -4.98
C ALA A 28 -25.38 -25.97 -3.65
N LEU A 29 -24.05 -25.81 -3.64
CA LEU A 29 -23.25 -25.86 -2.42
C LEU A 29 -23.61 -24.70 -1.48
N LYS A 30 -23.72 -23.48 -2.00
CA LYS A 30 -24.17 -22.29 -1.27
C LYS A 30 -25.54 -22.49 -0.64
N TYR A 31 -26.50 -23.02 -1.41
CA TYR A 31 -27.84 -23.30 -0.89
C TYR A 31 -27.80 -24.30 0.27
N ARG A 32 -27.01 -25.37 0.14
CA ARG A 32 -26.85 -26.39 1.20
C ARG A 32 -26.25 -25.82 2.49
N PHE A 33 -25.25 -24.96 2.37
CA PHE A 33 -24.54 -24.39 3.52
C PHE A 33 -25.09 -23.04 3.98
N GLY A 34 -26.17 -22.54 3.37
CA GLY A 34 -26.77 -21.25 3.69
C GLY A 34 -25.88 -20.05 3.36
N TRP A 35 -24.98 -20.17 2.39
CA TRP A 35 -24.06 -19.11 2.01
C TRP A 35 -24.65 -18.21 0.93
N LYS A 36 -24.45 -16.90 1.10
CA LYS A 36 -24.86 -15.90 0.11
C LYS A 36 -23.73 -15.55 -0.87
N LYS A 37 -22.47 -15.60 -0.41
CA LYS A 37 -21.27 -15.21 -1.17
C LYS A 37 -20.41 -16.42 -1.51
N SER A 38 -19.74 -16.40 -2.67
CA SER A 38 -18.76 -17.45 -3.05
C SER A 38 -17.53 -17.44 -2.13
N ASP A 39 -17.17 -16.28 -1.57
CA ASP A 39 -16.04 -16.09 -0.65
C ASP A 39 -16.06 -17.08 0.52
N MET A 40 -17.25 -17.50 0.95
CA MET A 40 -17.40 -18.49 2.02
C MET A 40 -16.93 -19.88 1.58
N ILE A 41 -17.12 -20.27 0.32
CA ILE A 41 -16.59 -21.52 -0.22
C ILE A 41 -15.07 -21.46 -0.12
N PHE A 42 -14.44 -20.42 -0.67
CA PHE A 42 -12.98 -20.23 -0.63
C PHE A 42 -12.43 -20.22 0.80
N TYR A 43 -13.07 -19.51 1.72
CA TYR A 43 -12.68 -19.45 3.13
C TYR A 43 -12.68 -20.83 3.79
N TYR A 44 -13.71 -21.65 3.53
CA TYR A 44 -13.81 -22.98 4.15
C TYR A 44 -13.08 -24.08 3.37
N THR A 45 -12.73 -23.92 2.09
CA THR A 45 -12.15 -25.02 1.30
C THR A 45 -10.75 -24.73 0.78
N GLU A 46 -10.47 -23.53 0.28
CA GLU A 46 -9.13 -23.22 -0.24
C GLU A 46 -8.17 -22.79 0.87
N LEU A 47 -8.57 -21.84 1.72
CA LEU A 47 -7.70 -21.28 2.76
C LEU A 47 -7.38 -22.28 3.88
N LEU A 48 -8.23 -23.30 4.06
CA LEU A 48 -8.15 -24.26 5.16
C LEU A 48 -7.84 -25.71 4.71
N GLY A 49 -7.35 -25.93 3.49
CA GLY A 49 -6.65 -27.19 3.16
C GLY A 49 -7.22 -28.10 2.07
N MET A 50 -7.79 -27.56 0.98
CA MET A 50 -7.95 -28.33 -0.27
C MET A 50 -6.90 -28.02 -1.34
N LYS A 51 -6.01 -27.06 -1.10
CA LYS A 51 -4.78 -26.88 -1.90
C LYS A 51 -3.65 -27.61 -1.18
N ASP A 52 -3.18 -28.72 -1.76
CA ASP A 52 -2.03 -29.50 -1.26
C ASP A 52 -0.69 -28.74 -1.41
N THR A 53 -0.68 -27.61 -2.11
CA THR A 53 0.52 -26.80 -2.38
C THR A 53 0.26 -25.35 -1.96
N ILE A 54 1.06 -24.84 -1.02
CA ILE A 54 1.14 -23.42 -0.72
C ILE A 54 1.87 -22.74 -1.89
N GLN A 55 1.22 -21.82 -2.60
CA GLN A 55 1.89 -21.02 -3.64
C GLN A 55 2.57 -19.81 -3.01
N GLU A 56 3.55 -19.23 -3.71
CA GLU A 56 4.29 -18.06 -3.22
C GLU A 56 3.33 -16.89 -2.94
N GLU A 57 2.27 -16.76 -3.75
CA GLU A 57 1.18 -15.79 -3.62
C GLU A 57 0.39 -15.93 -2.30
N ASP A 58 0.22 -17.16 -1.79
CA ASP A 58 -0.52 -17.45 -0.56
C ASP A 58 0.28 -17.08 0.70
N LEU A 59 1.62 -16.98 0.58
CA LEU A 59 2.54 -16.56 1.65
C LEU A 59 2.59 -15.04 1.82
N TYR A 60 2.05 -14.25 0.88
CA TYR A 60 2.04 -12.78 0.95
C TYR A 60 0.96 -12.20 1.88
N ILE A 61 0.41 -13.02 2.79
CA ILE A 61 -0.39 -12.51 3.89
C ILE A 61 0.57 -11.93 4.94
N ASP A 62 0.69 -10.59 4.89
CA ASP A 62 1.05 -9.69 6.01
C ASP A 62 2.46 -9.09 6.10
N THR A 63 3.43 -9.45 5.23
CA THR A 63 4.76 -8.77 5.23
C THR A 63 4.88 -7.63 4.22
N SER A 64 4.12 -7.67 3.13
CA SER A 64 4.18 -6.65 2.07
C SER A 64 3.62 -5.30 2.51
N LYS A 65 2.55 -5.31 3.31
CA LYS A 65 1.89 -4.09 3.78
C LYS A 65 2.79 -3.23 4.69
N PRO A 66 3.42 -3.77 5.75
CA PRO A 66 4.35 -2.99 6.57
C PRO A 66 5.60 -2.55 5.79
N LEU A 67 6.05 -3.35 4.81
CA LEU A 67 7.17 -2.96 3.93
C LEU A 67 6.80 -1.78 3.03
N LEU A 68 5.61 -1.83 2.41
CA LEU A 68 5.07 -0.76 1.57
C LEU A 68 4.81 0.51 2.38
N GLU A 69 4.27 0.40 3.59
CA GLU A 69 4.08 1.54 4.51
C GLU A 69 5.42 2.18 4.89
N LYS A 70 6.46 1.37 5.17
CA LYS A 70 7.80 1.87 5.45
C LYS A 70 8.42 2.57 4.23
N GLN A 71 8.27 2.01 3.04
CA GLN A 71 8.75 2.64 1.81
C GLN A 71 8.04 3.96 1.53
N LEU A 72 6.71 4.00 1.72
CA LEU A 72 5.89 5.20 1.58
C LEU A 72 6.37 6.30 2.54
N GLN A 73 6.57 5.96 3.82
CA GLN A 73 7.06 6.90 4.83
C GLN A 73 8.44 7.47 4.47
N THR A 74 9.34 6.62 3.98
CA THR A 74 10.68 7.05 3.57
C THR A 74 10.60 8.04 2.41
N LYS A 75 9.72 7.77 1.43
CA LYS A 75 9.51 8.66 0.29
C LYS A 75 8.86 9.98 0.67
N CYS A 76 7.91 9.99 1.60
CA CYS A 76 7.34 11.23 2.13
C CYS A 76 8.40 12.10 2.80
N ASN A 77 9.25 11.51 3.65
CA ASN A 77 10.33 12.24 4.31
C ASN A 77 11.34 12.83 3.30
N GLU A 78 11.67 12.08 2.23
CA GLU A 78 12.53 12.57 1.14
C GLU A 78 11.89 13.77 0.43
N ILE A 79 10.59 13.72 0.14
CA ILE A 79 9.86 14.82 -0.50
C ILE A 79 9.86 16.07 0.39
N ASP A 80 9.60 15.92 1.68
CA ASP A 80 9.57 17.04 2.62
C ASP A 80 10.94 17.73 2.69
N LEU A 81 12.02 16.95 2.77
CA LEU A 81 13.38 17.48 2.76
C LEU A 81 13.71 18.22 1.46
N LEU A 82 13.33 17.65 0.30
CA LEU A 82 13.54 18.28 -0.99
C LEU A 82 12.76 19.60 -1.11
N GLN A 83 11.53 19.66 -0.57
CA GLN A 83 10.74 20.89 -0.54
C GLN A 83 11.38 21.97 0.33
N GLU A 84 11.97 21.61 1.47
CA GLU A 84 12.71 22.55 2.31
C GLU A 84 13.96 23.08 1.60
N GLN A 85 14.70 22.21 0.92
CA GLN A 85 15.86 22.60 0.12
C GLN A 85 15.48 23.56 -1.02
N LEU A 86 14.39 23.28 -1.74
CA LEU A 86 13.87 24.17 -2.78
C LEU A 86 13.50 25.55 -2.22
N LYS A 87 12.80 25.61 -1.08
CA LYS A 87 12.47 26.88 -0.43
C LYS A 87 13.72 27.67 -0.04
N SER A 88 14.76 27.00 0.44
CA SER A 88 16.03 27.64 0.76
C SER A 88 16.75 28.15 -0.49
N GLN A 89 16.75 27.37 -1.58
CA GLN A 89 17.32 27.79 -2.86
C GLN A 89 16.57 28.99 -3.44
N ASP A 90 15.25 29.01 -3.37
CA ASP A 90 14.43 30.15 -3.81
C ASP A 90 14.72 31.43 -3.00
N LYS A 91 15.12 31.29 -1.73
CA LYS A 91 15.55 32.42 -0.92
C LYS A 91 16.90 32.96 -1.41
N HIS A 92 17.89 32.08 -1.59
CA HIS A 92 19.20 32.48 -2.10
C HIS A 92 19.11 33.08 -3.51
N LEU A 93 18.26 32.54 -4.38
CA LEU A 93 18.04 33.08 -5.74
C LEU A 93 17.46 34.51 -5.68
N ARG A 94 16.53 34.79 -4.77
CA ARG A 94 15.99 36.14 -4.57
C ARG A 94 17.09 37.12 -4.13
N GLU A 95 17.89 36.73 -3.14
CA GLU A 95 19.01 37.55 -2.66
C GLU A 95 20.02 37.85 -3.78
N ILE A 96 20.39 36.84 -4.57
CA ILE A 96 21.28 37.01 -5.73
C ILE A 96 20.65 37.96 -6.76
N MET A 97 19.35 37.81 -7.04
CA MET A 97 18.65 38.63 -8.03
C MET A 97 18.58 40.10 -7.62
N ASP A 98 18.43 40.38 -6.33
CA ASP A 98 18.45 41.75 -5.79
C ASP A 98 19.85 42.37 -5.88
N ILE A 99 20.91 41.59 -5.61
CA ILE A 99 22.31 42.04 -5.80
C ILE A 99 22.59 42.35 -7.27
N VAL A 100 22.17 41.48 -8.19
CA VAL A 100 22.36 41.70 -9.64
C VAL A 100 21.67 42.97 -10.11
N LYS A 101 20.45 43.24 -9.63
CA LYS A 101 19.73 44.48 -9.94
C LYS A 101 20.46 45.72 -9.40
N ALA A 102 20.98 45.66 -8.18
CA ALA A 102 21.74 46.76 -7.58
C ALA A 102 23.01 47.09 -8.39
N LEU A 103 23.78 46.06 -8.77
CA LEU A 103 24.98 46.21 -9.60
C LEU A 103 24.67 46.79 -10.99
N GLN A 104 23.56 46.37 -11.62
CA GLN A 104 23.12 46.94 -12.89
C GLN A 104 22.78 48.43 -12.76
N LEU A 105 22.15 48.83 -11.65
CA LEU A 105 21.81 50.22 -11.34
C LEU A 105 23.07 51.08 -11.14
N GLU A 106 24.04 50.60 -10.38
CA GLU A 106 25.33 51.28 -10.18
C GLU A 106 26.05 51.51 -11.51
N ARG A 107 26.09 50.49 -12.38
CA ARG A 107 26.71 50.59 -13.71
C ARG A 107 26.05 51.65 -14.61
N VAL A 108 24.72 51.78 -14.54
CA VAL A 108 23.98 52.82 -15.29
C VAL A 108 24.29 54.21 -14.74
N ILE A 109 24.42 54.36 -13.43
CA ILE A 109 24.78 55.63 -12.80
C ILE A 109 26.22 56.04 -13.17
N GLU A 110 27.18 55.12 -13.16
CA GLU A 110 28.54 55.38 -13.62
C GLU A 110 28.60 55.80 -15.09
N SER A 111 27.86 55.13 -15.98
CA SER A 111 27.81 55.52 -17.40
C SER A 111 27.22 56.93 -17.63
N LYS A 112 26.37 57.41 -16.71
CA LYS A 112 25.77 58.76 -16.79
C LYS A 112 26.67 59.84 -16.19
N LYS A 113 27.64 59.48 -15.33
CA LYS A 113 28.62 60.43 -14.76
C LYS A 113 29.82 60.69 -15.68
N SER A 114 30.07 59.83 -16.67
CA SER A 114 31.16 59.99 -17.65
C SER A 114 30.76 60.75 -18.93
N LEU A 115 29.58 61.37 -18.94
CA LEU A 115 29.04 62.25 -19.99
C LEU A 115 28.89 63.66 -19.40
#